data_AF-A0A2V8A2M9-F1
#
_entry.id   AF-A0A2V8A2M9-F1
#
_cell.length_a   1.000
_cell.length_b   1.000
_cell.length_c   1.000
_cell.angle_alpha   90.00
_cell.angle_beta   90.00
_cell.angle_gamma   90.00
#
_symmetry.space_group_name_H-M   'P 1'
#
loop_
_entity.id
_entity.type
_entity.pdbx_description
1 polymer ?
#
loop_
_entity_poly.entity_id
_entity_poly.type
_entity_poly.pdbx_seq_one_letter_code
_entity_poly.pdbx_strand_id
1 'polypeptide(L)'
;MDGNGTLLDQVKTAIVRCLRMPITPAEIQDDMPLFDEGLGLDSIDALEIVLELQRSFGVEISDEQVGKRVLHSVRTIVEFIEVSRQ
;
A
#
# COMPACT_ATOMS: atom_id res chain seq x y z
N MET A 1 5.40 -8.03 22.39
CA MET A 1 5.37 -7.17 21.18
C MET A 1 3.99 -7.32 20.61
N ASP A 2 3.05 -6.64 21.24
CA ASP A 2 1.63 -6.72 20.96
C ASP A 2 1.40 -5.98 19.63
N GLY A 3 1.46 -6.76 18.54
CA GLY A 3 1.39 -6.29 17.16
C GLY A 3 -0.01 -5.83 16.77
N ASN A 4 -0.61 -4.93 17.53
CA ASN A 4 -1.77 -4.17 17.08
C ASN A 4 -1.29 -2.96 16.29
N GLY A 5 -0.52 -3.23 15.23
CA GLY A 5 -0.03 -2.23 14.29
C GLY A 5 -1.21 -1.49 13.68
N THR A 6 -1.12 -0.17 13.63
CA THR A 6 -2.10 0.70 12.97
C THR A 6 -2.33 0.23 11.53
N LEU A 7 -3.42 0.66 10.88
CA LEU A 7 -3.68 0.30 9.48
C LEU A 7 -2.49 0.64 8.56
N LEU A 8 -1.76 1.72 8.86
CA LEU A 8 -0.46 2.05 8.24
C LEU A 8 0.57 0.91 8.33
N ASP A 9 0.80 0.34 9.51
CA ASP A 9 1.81 -0.71 9.70
C ASP A 9 1.42 -2.00 8.97
N GLN A 10 0.13 -2.31 8.94
CA GLN A 10 -0.41 -3.44 8.17
C GLN A 10 -0.21 -3.25 6.67
N VAL A 11 -0.50 -2.05 6.14
CA VAL A 11 -0.29 -1.73 4.72
C VAL A 11 1.20 -1.79 4.37
N LYS A 12 2.08 -1.17 5.17
CA LYS A 12 3.54 -1.23 4.94
C LYS A 12 4.05 -2.67 4.94
N THR A 13 3.61 -3.47 5.90
CA THR A 13 3.99 -4.89 6.00
C THR A 13 3.47 -5.67 4.79
N ALA A 14 2.25 -5.41 4.35
CA ALA A 14 1.69 -6.03 3.14
C ALA A 14 2.50 -5.69 1.89
N ILE A 15 2.88 -4.42 1.71
CA ILE A 15 3.70 -3.97 0.57
C ILE A 15 5.07 -4.66 0.56
N VAL A 16 5.82 -4.58 1.68
CA VAL A 16 7.16 -5.21 1.79
C VAL A 16 7.09 -6.70 1.54
N ARG A 17 6.07 -7.38 2.09
CA ARG A 17 5.89 -8.83 1.93
C ARG A 17 5.47 -9.20 0.51
N CYS A 18 4.53 -8.47 -0.07
CA CYS A 18 4.01 -8.69 -1.43
C CYS A 18 5.14 -8.56 -2.45
N LEU A 19 5.92 -7.48 -2.36
CA LEU A 19 6.99 -7.16 -3.30
C LEU A 19 8.35 -7.77 -2.92
N ARG A 20 8.41 -8.53 -1.82
CA ARG A 20 9.64 -9.18 -1.30
C ARG A 20 10.81 -8.21 -1.16
N MET A 21 10.52 -7.00 -0.68
CA MET A 21 11.52 -5.96 -0.56
C MET A 21 12.59 -6.32 0.48
N PRO A 22 13.84 -5.91 0.28
CA PRO A 22 14.93 -6.14 1.23
C PRO A 22 14.89 -5.20 2.45
N ILE A 23 13.96 -4.24 2.48
CA ILE A 23 13.80 -3.25 3.55
C ILE A 23 12.72 -3.68 4.55
N THR A 24 12.69 -3.04 5.72
CA THR A 24 11.61 -3.27 6.70
C THR A 24 10.45 -2.29 6.51
N PRO A 25 9.21 -2.64 6.91
CA PRO A 25 8.08 -1.71 6.81
C PRO A 25 8.31 -0.41 7.59
N ALA A 26 9.12 -0.43 8.64
CA ALA A 26 9.47 0.77 9.41
C ALA A 26 10.32 1.79 8.62
N GLU A 27 10.99 1.37 7.54
CA GLU A 27 11.77 2.26 6.68
C GLU A 27 10.91 3.01 5.65
N ILE A 28 9.69 2.54 5.41
CA ILE A 28 8.75 3.20 4.52
C ILE A 28 8.06 4.34 5.29
N GLN A 29 8.22 5.57 4.83
CA GLN A 29 7.50 6.71 5.41
C GLN A 29 6.05 6.75 4.93
N ASP A 30 5.14 7.30 5.74
CA ASP A 30 3.70 7.29 5.46
C ASP A 30 3.36 8.06 4.17
N ASP A 31 4.05 9.18 3.96
CA ASP A 31 3.86 10.13 2.87
C ASP A 31 4.87 9.95 1.72
N MET A 32 5.70 8.90 1.78
CA MET A 32 6.69 8.61 0.73
C MET A 32 5.98 8.15 -0.55
N PRO A 33 6.37 8.69 -1.72
CA PRO A 33 5.90 8.17 -2.99
C PRO A 33 6.23 6.67 -3.13
N LEU A 34 5.28 5.86 -3.59
CA LEU A 34 5.56 4.45 -3.85
C LEU A 34 6.28 4.26 -5.19
N PHE A 35 5.93 5.04 -6.21
CA PHE A 35 6.51 4.98 -7.55
C PHE A 35 7.64 6.01 -7.75
N ASP A 36 8.33 5.87 -8.88
CA ASP A 36 9.35 6.80 -9.37
C ASP A 36 10.46 7.04 -8.33
N GLU A 37 10.62 8.27 -7.84
CA GLU A 37 11.73 8.69 -6.95
C GLU A 37 11.59 8.19 -5.49
N GLY A 38 10.50 7.51 -5.15
CA GLY A 38 10.28 7.00 -3.80
C GLY A 38 10.78 5.57 -3.59
N LEU A 39 9.86 4.60 -3.48
CA LEU A 39 10.23 3.17 -3.36
C LEU A 39 10.74 2.55 -4.67
N GLY A 40 10.69 3.28 -5.79
CA GLY A 40 11.18 2.81 -7.08
C GLY A 40 10.36 1.67 -7.67
N LEU A 41 9.06 1.62 -7.36
CA LEU A 41 8.15 0.60 -7.89
C LEU A 41 7.89 0.79 -9.38
N ASP A 42 7.72 -0.34 -10.07
CA ASP A 42 7.30 -0.38 -11.47
C ASP A 42 5.79 -0.60 -11.59
N SER A 43 5.26 -0.43 -12.82
CA SER A 43 3.84 -0.66 -13.13
C SER A 43 3.36 -2.09 -12.85
N ILE A 44 4.26 -3.08 -12.75
CA ILE A 44 3.91 -4.47 -12.40
C ILE A 44 3.65 -4.57 -10.89
N ASP A 45 4.50 -3.95 -10.08
CA ASP A 45 4.36 -3.92 -8.62
C ASP A 45 3.06 -3.24 -8.20
N ALA A 46 2.66 -2.20 -8.93
CA ALA A 46 1.36 -1.53 -8.74
C ALA A 46 0.19 -2.51 -8.74
N LEU A 47 0.18 -3.42 -9.73
CA LEU A 47 -0.87 -4.41 -9.89
C LEU A 47 -0.84 -5.43 -8.75
N GLU A 48 0.34 -5.89 -8.34
CA GLU A 48 0.48 -6.82 -7.22
C GLU A 48 -0.02 -6.20 -5.91
N ILE A 49 0.33 -4.93 -5.63
CA ILE A 49 -0.19 -4.21 -4.47
C ILE A 49 -1.72 -4.11 -4.53
N VAL A 50 -2.31 -3.73 -5.68
CA VAL A 50 -3.77 -3.64 -5.81
C VAL A 50 -4.45 -4.98 -5.50
N LEU A 51 -3.91 -6.07 -6.01
CA LEU A 51 -4.42 -7.42 -5.74
C LEU A 51 -4.26 -7.82 -4.26
N GLU A 52 -3.14 -7.47 -3.64
CA GLU A 52 -2.93 -7.69 -2.20
C GLU A 52 -3.91 -6.85 -1.38
N LEU A 53 -4.18 -5.60 -1.76
CA LEU A 53 -5.14 -4.74 -1.08
C LEU A 53 -6.56 -5.31 -1.16
N GLN A 54 -6.97 -5.77 -2.35
CA GLN A 54 -8.24 -6.46 -2.56
C GLN A 54 -8.38 -7.71 -1.68
N ARG A 55 -7.33 -8.53 -1.60
CA ARG A 55 -7.37 -9.80 -0.85
C ARG A 55 -7.25 -9.62 0.66
N SER A 56 -6.36 -8.75 1.12
CA SER A 56 -6.04 -8.57 2.54
C SER A 56 -6.96 -7.57 3.24
N PHE A 57 -7.45 -6.54 2.53
CA PHE A 57 -8.27 -5.47 3.13
C PHE A 57 -9.71 -5.43 2.59
N GLY A 58 -10.03 -6.17 1.52
CA GLY A 58 -11.37 -6.25 0.96
C GLY A 58 -11.80 -5.01 0.18
N VAL A 59 -10.84 -4.21 -0.31
CA VAL A 59 -11.11 -2.98 -1.08
C VAL A 59 -11.10 -3.25 -2.58
N GLU A 60 -11.95 -2.58 -3.37
CA GLU A 60 -11.94 -2.74 -4.82
C GLU A 60 -11.43 -1.47 -5.51
N ILE A 61 -10.38 -1.59 -6.32
CA ILE A 61 -9.82 -0.51 -7.13
C ILE A 61 -10.10 -0.85 -8.60
N SER A 62 -11.20 -0.31 -9.12
CA SER A 62 -11.71 -0.63 -10.46
C SER A 62 -11.32 0.39 -11.53
N ASP A 63 -10.72 1.52 -11.13
CA ASP A 63 -10.42 2.65 -12.01
C ASP A 63 -8.92 2.97 -11.99
N GLU A 64 -8.28 3.12 -13.15
CA GLU A 64 -6.84 3.40 -13.26
C GLU A 64 -6.49 4.72 -12.55
N GLN A 65 -7.35 5.74 -12.68
CA GLN A 65 -7.11 7.04 -12.07
C GLN A 65 -7.22 6.97 -10.54
N VAL A 66 -8.12 6.13 -10.04
CA VAL A 66 -8.21 5.84 -8.61
C VAL A 66 -6.97 5.08 -8.15
N GLY A 67 -6.55 4.04 -8.87
CA GLY A 67 -5.34 3.28 -8.55
C GLY A 67 -4.10 4.17 -8.45
N LYS A 68 -3.87 5.06 -9.42
CA LYS A 68 -2.76 6.03 -9.39
C LYS A 68 -2.79 6.95 -8.17
N ARG A 69 -3.98 7.39 -7.73
CA ARG A 69 -4.13 8.22 -6.51
C ARG A 69 -3.94 7.42 -5.24
N VAL A 70 -4.53 6.23 -5.18
CA VAL A 70 -4.49 5.35 -4.00
C VAL A 70 -3.06 4.88 -3.75
N LEU A 71 -2.37 4.40 -4.78
CA LEU A 71 -1.00 3.91 -4.69
C LEU A 71 0.06 5.03 -4.69
N HIS A 72 -0.32 6.29 -4.45
CA HIS A 72 0.65 7.37 -4.37
C HIS A 72 1.59 7.20 -3.17
N SER A 73 1.05 6.89 -2.00
CA SER A 73 1.77 6.72 -0.73
C SER A 73 1.07 5.69 0.16
N VAL A 74 1.71 5.29 1.26
CA VAL A 74 1.05 4.42 2.25
C VAL A 74 -0.16 5.12 2.86
N ARG A 75 -0.07 6.43 3.14
CA ARG A 75 -1.17 7.22 3.68
C ARG A 75 -2.41 7.16 2.79
N THR A 76 -2.25 7.39 1.48
CA THR A 76 -3.38 7.39 0.54
C THR A 76 -4.03 6.02 0.41
N ILE A 77 -3.26 4.92 0.55
CA ILE A 77 -3.81 3.57 0.63
C ILE A 77 -4.67 3.40 1.88
N VAL A 78 -4.17 3.83 3.03
CA VAL A 78 -4.90 3.74 4.30
C VAL A 78 -6.19 4.54 4.25
N GLU A 79 -6.14 5.78 3.79
CA GLU A 79 -7.33 6.62 3.61
C GLU A 79 -8.36 5.96 2.70
N PHE A 80 -7.92 5.34 1.59
CA PHE A 80 -8.81 4.63 0.68
C PHE A 80 -9.46 3.40 1.34
N ILE A 81 -8.70 2.65 2.15
CA ILE A 81 -9.24 1.51 2.88
C ILE A 81 -10.28 1.96 3.92
N GLU A 82 -10.01 3.06 4.64
CA GLU A 82 -10.95 3.59 5.61
C GLU A 82 -12.25 4.05 4.96
N VAL A 83 -12.17 4.77 3.83
CA VAL A 83 -13.34 5.20 3.07
C VAL A 83 -14.12 4.01 2.51
N SER A 84 -13.43 2.98 2.00
CA SER A 84 -14.08 1.79 1.42
C SER A 84 -14.74 0.88 2.46
N ARG A 85 -14.39 1.04 3.74
CA ARG A 85 -14.98 0.29 4.86
C ARG A 85 -16.25 0.93 5.43
N GLN A 86 -16.59 2.14 5.01
CA GLN A 86 -17.82 2.84 5.41
C GLN A 86 -18.98 2.51 4.47
#